data_AF-A0A2J0LPX7-F1
#
_entry.id   AF-A0A2J0LPX7-F1
#
_cell.length_a   1.000
_cell.length_b   1.000
_cell.length_c   1.000
_cell.angle_alpha   90.00
_cell.angle_beta   90.00
_cell.angle_gamma   90.00
#
_symmetry.space_group_name_H-M   'P 1'
#
loop_
_entity.id
_entity.type
_entity.pdbx_description
1 polymer ?
#
loop_
_entity_poly.entity_id
_entity_poly.type
_entity_poly.pdbx_seq_one_letter_code
_entity_poly.pdbx_strand_id
1 'polypeptide(L)' 'NTLNGKKVDAVVCGGMGMRAVQKLNESGIKAYMAHPGTVEDIVNEFKQNSLKEITISNSCAQHGCH' A
#
# COMPACT_ATOMS: atom_id res chain seq x y z
N ASN A 1 -1.86 -5.35 -27.91
CA ASN A 1 -3.04 -5.61 -27.05
C ASN A 1 -2.58 -5.80 -25.60
N THR A 2 -2.24 -4.71 -24.90
CA THR A 2 -1.68 -4.74 -23.54
C THR A 2 -2.56 -3.92 -22.60
N LEU A 3 -2.59 -4.27 -21.31
CA LEU A 3 -3.49 -3.83 -20.23
C LEU A 3 -3.34 -2.32 -19.87
N ASN A 4 -3.41 -1.43 -20.87
CA ASN A 4 -3.03 -0.02 -20.80
C ASN A 4 -4.16 0.91 -20.33
N GLY A 5 -4.91 0.54 -19.28
CA GLY A 5 -6.09 1.33 -18.90
C GLY A 5 -6.63 1.20 -17.49
N LYS A 6 -6.08 0.33 -16.64
CA LYS A 6 -6.50 0.27 -15.24
C LYS A 6 -5.58 1.17 -14.44
N LYS A 7 -5.97 2.45 -14.27
CA LYS A 7 -5.39 3.29 -13.23
C LYS A 7 -5.66 2.60 -11.90
N VAL A 8 -4.59 2.22 -11.22
CA VAL A 8 -4.66 1.65 -9.88
C VAL A 8 -4.42 2.83 -8.95
N ASP A 9 -5.45 3.30 -8.26
CA ASP A 9 -5.31 4.40 -7.30
C ASP A 9 -4.74 3.92 -5.95
N ALA A 10 -4.92 2.63 -5.63
CA ALA A 10 -4.51 2.03 -4.38
C ALA A 10 -4.13 0.54 -4.53
N VAL A 11 -3.17 0.08 -3.73
CA VAL A 11 -2.78 -1.33 -3.59
C VAL A 11 -2.82 -1.73 -2.12
N VAL A 12 -3.47 -2.84 -1.81
CA VAL A 12 -3.50 -3.41 -0.46
C VAL A 12 -2.77 -4.74 -0.47
N CYS A 13 -1.82 -4.93 0.44
CA CYS A 13 -1.08 -6.18 0.53
C CYS A 13 -0.62 -6.46 1.97
N GLY A 14 -0.63 -7.73 2.35
CA GLY A 14 -0.23 -8.18 3.70
C GLY A 14 1.29 -8.13 3.94
N GLY A 15 2.09 -7.99 2.88
CA GLY A 15 3.53 -7.84 2.97
C GLY A 15 4.09 -7.11 1.76
N MET A 16 4.53 -5.86 1.94
CA MET A 16 5.16 -5.08 0.89
C MET A 16 6.60 -4.74 1.25
N GLY A 17 7.51 -5.03 0.33
CA GLY A 17 8.88 -4.56 0.44
C GLY A 17 8.95 -3.03 0.26
N MET A 18 9.86 -2.38 0.99
CA MET A 18 10.08 -0.93 0.93
C MET A 18 10.24 -0.40 -0.50
N ARG A 19 10.98 -1.12 -1.36
CA ARG A 19 11.18 -0.76 -2.77
C ARG A 19 9.89 -0.78 -3.60
N ALA A 20 8.96 -1.68 -3.27
CA ALA A 20 7.69 -1.78 -3.96
C ALA A 20 6.78 -0.60 -3.57
N VAL A 21 6.68 -0.32 -2.26
CA VAL A 21 5.95 0.86 -1.76
C VAL A 21 6.48 2.15 -2.38
N GLN A 22 7.81 2.30 -2.46
CA GLN A 22 8.43 3.48 -3.05
C GLN A 22 8.03 3.66 -4.52
N LYS A 23 8.18 2.61 -5.34
CA LYS A 23 7.76 2.65 -6.76
C LYS A 23 6.28 2.93 -6.95
N LEU A 24 5.42 2.35 -6.11
CA LEU A 24 3.98 2.57 -6.17
C LEU A 24 3.64 4.03 -5.87
N ASN A 25 4.23 4.59 -4.83
CA ASN A 25 4.00 5.98 -4.43
C ASN A 25 4.60 6.98 -5.42
N GLU A 26 5.78 6.71 -5.99
CA GLU A 26 6.37 7.47 -7.11
C GLU A 26 5.46 7.45 -8.35
N SER A 27 4.72 6.36 -8.56
CA SER A 27 3.70 6.25 -9.62
C SER A 27 2.35 6.86 -9.25
N GLY A 28 2.21 7.48 -8.07
CA GLY A 28 0.97 8.10 -7.59
C GLY A 28 -0.05 7.11 -7.01
N ILE A 29 0.36 5.87 -6.72
CA ILE A 29 -0.49 4.81 -6.21
C ILE A 29 -0.33 4.72 -4.69
N LYS A 30 -1.45 4.71 -3.97
CA LYS A 30 -1.46 4.58 -2.51
C LYS A 30 -1.23 3.14 -2.07
N ALA A 31 -0.35 2.89 -1.11
CA ALA A 31 -0.09 1.56 -0.59
C ALA A 31 -0.73 1.39 0.79
N TYR A 32 -1.41 0.28 1.04
CA TYR A 32 -2.05 -0.03 2.32
C TYR A 32 -1.59 -1.38 2.86
N MET A 33 -1.35 -1.44 4.16
CA MET A 33 -0.99 -2.69 4.84
C MET A 33 -2.25 -3.46 5.22
N ALA A 34 -2.44 -4.66 4.67
CA ALA A 34 -3.51 -5.54 5.12
C ALA A 34 -3.16 -6.17 6.47
N HIS A 35 -4.16 -6.29 7.34
CA HIS A 35 -4.07 -7.07 8.56
C HIS A 35 -4.22 -8.58 8.25
N PRO A 36 -3.66 -9.47 9.09
CA PRO A 36 -3.87 -10.90 8.96
C PRO A 36 -5.36 -11.23 9.20
N GLY A 37 -6.08 -11.56 8.12
CA GLY A 37 -7.51 -11.79 8.14
C GLY A 37 -8.05 -12.22 6.78
N THR A 38 -9.37 -12.12 6.60
CA THR A 38 -10.02 -12.39 5.31
C THR A 38 -9.96 -11.16 4.41
N VAL A 39 -10.05 -11.38 3.09
CA VAL A 39 -10.13 -10.29 2.11
C VAL A 39 -11.33 -9.38 2.39
N GLU A 40 -12.43 -9.94 2.89
CA GLU A 40 -13.63 -9.17 3.26
C GLU A 40 -13.37 -8.19 4.40
N ASP A 41 -12.64 -8.60 5.43
CA ASP A 41 -12.27 -7.75 6.56
C ASP A 41 -11.42 -6.56 6.09
N ILE A 42 -10.38 -6.85 5.30
CA ILE A 42 -9.51 -5.84 4.70
C ILE A 42 -10.31 -4.85 3.85
N VAL A 43 -11.27 -5.32 3.04
CA VAL A 43 -12.11 -4.45 2.21
C VAL A 43 -13.06 -3.61 3.07
N ASN A 44 -13.59 -4.14 4.16
CA ASN A 44 -14.40 -3.37 5.11
C ASN A 44 -13.57 -2.31 5.84
N GLU A 45 -12.37 -2.66 6.32
CA GLU A 45 -11.45 -1.70 6.93
C GLU A 45 -11.01 -0.61 5.94
N PHE A 46 -10.80 -0.97 4.67
CA PHE A 46 -10.54 0.01 3.60
C PHE A 46 -11.69 0.99 3.45
N LYS A 47 -12.93 0.50 3.40
CA LYS A 47 -14.13 1.35 3.33
C LYS A 47 -14.30 2.21 4.58
N GLN A 48 -13.93 1.70 5.75
CA GLN A 48 -13.95 2.40 7.03
C GLN A 48 -12.78 3.38 7.19
N ASN A 49 -11.87 3.46 6.20
CA ASN A 49 -10.66 4.26 6.24
C ASN A 49 -9.76 3.93 7.46
N SER A 50 -9.86 2.69 7.96
CA SER A 50 -9.15 2.19 9.14
C SER A 50 -7.88 1.42 8.79
N LEU A 51 -7.65 1.12 7.50
CA LEU A 51 -6.41 0.53 7.02
C LEU A 51 -5.23 1.49 7.14
N LYS A 52 -4.08 0.94 7.53
CA LYS A 52 -2.86 1.70 7.66
C LYS A 52 -2.26 1.98 6.28
N GLU A 53 -2.34 3.22 5.85
CA GLU A 53 -1.66 3.69 4.64
C GLU A 53 -0.14 3.70 4.87
N ILE A 54 0.60 3.05 3.98
CA ILE A 54 2.05 3.11 3.96
C ILE A 54 2.46 4.18 2.95
N THR A 55 3.01 5.27 3.48
CA THR A 55 3.63 6.33 2.67
C THR A 55 5.15 6.17 2.67
N ILE A 56 5.83 6.71 1.65
CA ILE A 56 7.31 6.75 1.63
C ILE A 56 7.84 7.47 2.88
N SER A 57 7.14 8.52 3.35
CA SER A 57 7.49 9.22 4.59
C SER A 57 7.47 8.31 5.82
N ASN A 58 6.56 7.33 5.88
CA ASN A 58 6.48 6.36 6.97
C ASN A 58 7.39 5.13 6.74
N SER A 59 7.72 4.79 5.48
CA SER A 59 8.69 3.73 5.15
C SER A 59 10.13 4.16 5.35
N CYS A 60 10.48 5.42 5.07
CA CYS A 60 11.82 5.97 5.30
C CYS A 60 12.09 6.28 6.77
N ALA A 61 11.07 6.39 7.62
CA ALA A 61 11.22 6.68 9.05
C ALA A 61 11.95 5.58 9.84
N GLN A 62 12.29 4.43 9.22
CA GLN A 62 13.13 3.40 9.85
C GLN A 62 14.58 3.35 9.31
N HIS A 63 15.00 4.31 8.47
CA HIS A 63 16.40 4.44 8.05
C HIS A 63 17.07 5.62 8.77
N GLY A 64 17.42 5.40 10.04
CA GLY A 64 18.19 6.36 10.82
C GLY A 64 18.78 5.74 12.09
N CYS A 65 20.06 5.34 11.97
CA CYS A 65 21.02 5.05 13.04
C CYS A 65 20.94 3.69 13.77
N HIS A 66 21.73 2.71 13.29
CA HIS A 66 23.09 2.45 13.82
C HIS A 66 23.89 1.66 12.77
#